data_AF-A0A2T3JDN5-F1
#
_entry.id   AF-A0A2T3JDN5-F1
#
_cell.length_a   1.000
_cell.length_b   1.000
_cell.length_c   1.000
_cell.angle_alpha   90.00
_cell.angle_beta   90.00
_cell.angle_gamma   90.00
#
_symmetry.space_group_name_H-M   'P 1'
#
loop_
_entity.id
_entity.type
_entity.pdbx_description
1 polymer ?
#
loop_
_entity_poly.entity_id
_entity_poly.type
_entity_poly.pdbx_seq_one_letter_code
_entity_poly.pdbx_strand_id
1 'polypeptide(L)'
;MTFEQWAFIADLYTPIIVIVCVICMVLSGREQGLRFGLWQLGGVLLSTAFIYTVMFIDNALGIWPAFNLDYSTHTAIALVFIGYFIVYTPKLRGVMVLSIVGYAALMMHQKYHTLSDIITTTVCVMPVILLCQYKLATIANR
;
A
#
# COMPACT_ATOMS: atom_id res chain seq x y z
N MET A 1 -3.58 24.89 -11.05
CA MET A 1 -2.72 24.54 -9.90
C MET A 1 -1.27 24.59 -10.34
N THR A 2 -0.38 24.99 -9.45
CA THR A 2 1.07 24.97 -9.67
C THR A 2 1.62 23.55 -9.52
N PHE A 3 2.83 23.30 -10.03
CA PHE A 3 3.52 22.01 -9.88
C PHE A 3 3.70 21.62 -8.40
N GLU A 4 4.04 22.59 -7.54
CA GLU A 4 4.15 22.41 -6.09
C GLU A 4 2.82 22.02 -5.42
N GLN A 5 1.69 22.56 -5.89
CA GLN A 5 0.38 22.18 -5.36
C GLN A 5 0.02 20.74 -5.70
N TRP A 6 0.38 20.26 -6.90
CA TRP A 6 0.21 18.85 -7.26
C TRP A 6 1.12 17.93 -6.46
N ALA A 7 2.37 18.33 -6.21
CA ALA A 7 3.31 17.60 -5.35
C ALA A 7 2.73 17.45 -3.93
N PHE A 8 2.25 18.55 -3.36
CA PHE A 8 1.62 18.52 -2.03
C PHE A 8 0.42 17.57 -1.97
N ILE A 9 -0.42 17.54 -3.00
CA ILE A 9 -1.55 16.59 -3.07
C ILE A 9 -1.05 15.14 -3.16
N ALA A 10 0.02 14.88 -3.92
CA ALA A 10 0.62 13.55 -4.01
C ALA A 10 1.17 13.08 -2.67
N ASP A 11 1.84 13.97 -1.93
CA ASP A 11 2.45 13.67 -0.64
C ASP A 11 1.39 13.46 0.45
N LEU A 12 0.23 14.09 0.32
CA LEU A 12 -0.89 13.95 1.26
C LEU A 12 -1.66 12.62 1.09
N TYR A 13 -1.57 11.98 -0.07
CA TYR A 13 -2.30 10.74 -0.37
C TYR A 13 -2.01 9.64 0.66
N THR A 14 -0.72 9.38 0.94
CA THR A 14 -0.29 8.30 1.85
C THR A 14 -0.72 8.56 3.30
N PRO A 15 -0.52 9.75 3.90
CA PRO A 15 -1.08 10.07 5.22
C PRO A 15 -2.60 9.89 5.30
N ILE A 16 -3.36 10.30 4.28
CA ILE A 16 -4.82 10.16 4.28
C ILE A 16 -5.22 8.69 4.31
N ILE A 17 -4.64 7.85 3.44
CA ILE A 17 -5.01 6.43 3.38
C ILE A 17 -4.64 5.70 4.68
N VAL A 18 -3.53 6.09 5.32
CA VAL A 18 -3.13 5.58 6.66
C VAL A 18 -4.19 5.96 7.70
N ILE A 19 -4.62 7.22 7.75
CA ILE A 19 -5.63 7.69 8.71
C ILE A 19 -6.94 6.91 8.54
N VAL A 20 -7.42 6.76 7.31
CA VAL A 20 -8.64 6.00 7.03
C VAL A 20 -8.48 4.54 7.44
N CYS A 21 -7.32 3.94 7.15
CA CYS A 21 -7.00 2.58 7.56
C CYS A 21 -7.06 2.41 9.09
N VAL A 22 -6.41 3.30 9.84
CA VAL A 22 -6.41 3.29 11.32
C VAL A 22 -7.82 3.46 11.87
N ILE A 23 -8.62 4.38 11.32
CA ILE A 23 -10.03 4.55 11.72
C ILE A 23 -10.80 3.24 11.53
N CYS A 24 -10.66 2.60 10.36
CA CYS A 24 -11.32 1.32 10.09
C CYS A 24 -10.85 0.21 11.06
N MET A 25 -9.55 0.13 11.37
CA MET A 25 -9.02 -0.86 12.33
C MET A 25 -9.61 -0.64 13.73
N VAL A 26 -9.69 0.62 14.19
CA VAL A 26 -10.26 0.96 15.50
C VAL A 26 -11.75 0.61 15.56
N LEU A 27 -12.52 0.98 14.54
CA LEU A 27 -13.94 0.63 14.46
C LEU A 27 -14.15 -0.89 14.45
N SER A 28 -13.37 -1.60 13.64
CA SER A 28 -13.41 -3.05 13.58
C SER A 28 -13.02 -3.71 14.90
N GLY A 29 -11.99 -3.21 15.59
CA GLY A 29 -11.59 -3.70 16.91
C GLY A 29 -12.63 -3.44 18.00
N ARG A 30 -13.45 -2.38 17.88
CA ARG A 30 -14.58 -2.13 18.79
C ARG A 30 -15.75 -3.09 18.54
N GLU A 31 -16.00 -3.45 17.28
CA GLU A 31 -17.11 -4.34 16.90
C GLU A 31 -16.78 -5.82 17.08
N GLN A 32 -15.56 -6.24 16.76
CA GLN A 32 -15.14 -7.64 16.68
C GLN A 32 -14.11 -8.04 17.76
N GLY A 33 -13.72 -7.08 18.61
CA GLY A 33 -12.78 -7.27 19.71
C GLY A 33 -11.34 -6.86 19.37
N LEU A 34 -10.60 -6.46 20.40
CA LEU A 34 -9.24 -5.92 20.28
C LEU A 34 -8.28 -6.86 19.55
N ARG A 35 -8.41 -8.17 19.77
CA ARG A 35 -7.57 -9.19 19.11
C ARG A 35 -7.70 -9.15 17.58
N PHE A 36 -8.90 -8.90 17.06
CA PHE A 36 -9.13 -8.79 15.62
C PHE A 36 -8.43 -7.54 15.04
N GLY A 37 -8.48 -6.41 15.75
CA GLY A 37 -7.73 -5.20 15.40
C GLY A 37 -6.20 -5.40 15.43
N LEU A 38 -5.68 -6.15 16.40
CA LEU A 38 -4.25 -6.45 16.50
C LEU A 38 -3.74 -7.32 15.32
N TRP A 39 -4.54 -8.28 14.85
CA TRP A 39 -4.17 -9.07 13.67
C TRP A 39 -4.19 -8.25 12.38
N GLN A 40 -5.14 -7.33 12.23
CA GLN A 40 -5.14 -6.36 11.12
C GLN A 40 -3.88 -5.50 11.11
N LEU A 41 -3.54 -4.93 12.28
CA LEU A 41 -2.30 -4.17 12.45
C LEU A 41 -1.07 -5.03 12.12
N GLY A 42 -1.03 -6.27 12.62
CA GLY A 42 0.04 -7.21 12.29
C GLY A 42 0.17 -7.46 10.79
N GLY A 43 -0.96 -7.54 10.06
CA GLY A 43 -0.98 -7.71 8.61
C GLY A 43 -0.37 -6.53 7.88
N VAL A 44 -0.73 -5.31 8.29
CA VAL A 44 -0.16 -4.08 7.75
C VAL A 44 1.33 -3.98 8.09
N LEU A 45 1.73 -4.18 9.34
CA LEU A 45 3.13 -4.09 9.76
C LEU A 45 4.02 -5.13 9.05
N LEU A 46 3.55 -6.37 8.92
CA LEU A 46 4.28 -7.42 8.20
C LEU A 46 4.42 -7.08 6.71
N SER A 47 3.36 -6.59 6.08
CA SER A 47 3.38 -6.15 4.69
C SER A 47 4.33 -4.97 4.48
N THR A 48 4.33 -3.99 5.40
CA THR A 48 5.24 -2.85 5.39
C THR A 48 6.69 -3.29 5.54
N ALA A 49 6.98 -4.18 6.49
CA ALA A 49 8.32 -4.74 6.66
C ALA A 49 8.80 -5.47 5.40
N PHE A 50 7.90 -6.21 4.74
CA PHE A 50 8.19 -6.89 3.48
C PHE A 50 8.57 -5.91 2.36
N ILE A 51 7.78 -4.86 2.10
CA ILE A 51 8.09 -3.91 1.01
C ILE A 51 9.41 -3.17 1.22
N TYR A 52 9.77 -2.85 2.47
CA TYR A 52 11.04 -2.22 2.78
C TYR A 52 12.21 -3.21 2.68
N THR A 53 11.95 -4.48 2.95
CA THR A 53 12.93 -5.55 2.69
C THR A 53 13.20 -5.68 1.18
N VAL A 54 12.16 -5.64 0.34
CA VAL A 54 12.31 -5.64 -1.12
C VAL A 54 13.11 -4.43 -1.58
N MET A 55 12.78 -3.23 -1.10
CA MET A 55 13.53 -2.00 -1.39
C MET A 55 15.00 -2.11 -0.98
N PHE A 56 15.28 -2.67 0.21
CA PHE A 56 16.65 -2.87 0.69
C PHE A 56 17.43 -3.84 -0.20
N ILE A 57 16.80 -4.96 -0.60
CA ILE A 57 17.39 -5.93 -1.52
C ILE A 57 17.66 -5.28 -2.89
N ASP A 58 16.71 -4.51 -3.41
CA ASP A 58 16.87 -3.81 -4.68
C ASP A 58 18.01 -2.80 -4.63
N ASN A 59 18.11 -1.99 -3.55
CA ASN A 59 19.23 -1.07 -3.36
C ASN A 59 20.59 -1.78 -3.25
N ALA A 60 20.63 -3.01 -2.74
CA ALA A 60 21.86 -3.78 -2.60
C ALA A 60 22.27 -4.49 -3.90
N LEU A 61 21.31 -4.93 -4.71
CA LEU A 61 21.54 -5.77 -5.90
C LEU A 61 21.32 -5.04 -7.24
N GLY A 62 20.68 -3.87 -7.22
CA GLY A 62 20.33 -3.09 -8.40
C GLY A 62 19.36 -3.80 -9.35
N ILE A 63 18.32 -4.47 -8.81
CA ILE A 63 17.41 -5.30 -9.61
C ILE A 63 16.61 -4.43 -10.59
N TRP A 64 15.93 -3.39 -10.12
CA TRP A 64 15.20 -2.43 -10.97
C TRP A 64 16.14 -1.62 -11.87
N PRO A 65 17.25 -1.05 -11.34
CA PRO A 65 18.24 -0.35 -12.16
C PRO A 65 18.83 -1.18 -13.31
N ALA A 66 18.97 -2.50 -13.15
CA ALA A 66 19.43 -3.38 -14.24
C ALA A 66 18.50 -3.37 -15.48
N PHE A 67 17.25 -2.93 -15.32
CA PHE A 67 16.28 -2.76 -16.41
C PHE A 67 15.99 -1.29 -16.74
N ASN A 68 16.79 -0.33 -16.23
CA ASN A 68 16.53 1.12 -16.28
C ASN A 68 15.18 1.52 -15.64
N LEU A 69 14.79 0.81 -14.58
CA LEU A 69 13.60 1.09 -13.79
C LEU A 69 13.99 1.56 -12.38
N ASP A 70 13.00 2.07 -11.65
CA ASP A 70 13.13 2.45 -10.24
C ASP A 70 12.02 1.80 -9.40
N TYR A 71 12.36 1.32 -8.20
CA TYR A 71 11.39 0.74 -7.28
C TYR A 71 10.52 1.85 -6.68
N SER A 72 9.21 1.81 -6.94
CA SER A 72 8.29 2.85 -6.48
C SER A 72 7.85 2.65 -5.03
N THR A 73 8.58 3.25 -4.09
CA THR A 73 8.22 3.23 -2.65
C THR A 73 6.84 3.82 -2.40
N HIS A 74 6.45 4.88 -3.13
CA HIS A 74 5.10 5.46 -3.09
C HIS A 74 4.02 4.42 -3.43
N THR A 75 4.22 3.68 -4.52
CA THR A 75 3.32 2.60 -4.95
C THR A 75 3.30 1.48 -3.92
N ALA A 76 4.47 1.03 -3.46
CA ALA A 76 4.58 -0.09 -2.52
C ALA A 76 3.85 0.19 -1.19
N ILE A 77 4.05 1.36 -0.59
CA ILE A 77 3.38 1.75 0.66
C ILE A 77 1.86 1.86 0.43
N ALA A 78 1.43 2.52 -0.66
CA ALA A 78 0.02 2.61 -0.99
C ALA A 78 -0.62 1.21 -1.11
N LEU A 79 0.07 0.26 -1.76
CA LEU A 79 -0.42 -1.11 -1.93
C LEU A 79 -0.58 -1.88 -0.61
N VAL A 80 0.21 -1.59 0.42
CA VAL A 80 0.00 -2.18 1.76
C VAL A 80 -1.39 -1.83 2.28
N PHE A 81 -1.78 -0.56 2.18
CA PHE A 81 -3.08 -0.07 2.63
C PHE A 81 -4.22 -0.46 1.68
N ILE A 82 -3.98 -0.50 0.37
CA ILE A 82 -4.96 -1.05 -0.58
C ILE A 82 -5.22 -2.53 -0.30
N GLY A 83 -4.17 -3.31 0.00
CA GLY A 83 -4.30 -4.69 0.47
C GLY A 83 -5.22 -4.78 1.67
N TYR A 84 -5.08 -3.85 2.62
CA TYR A 84 -5.92 -3.83 3.82
C TYR A 84 -7.40 -3.66 3.46
N PHE A 85 -7.74 -2.70 2.59
CA PHE A 85 -9.13 -2.49 2.18
C PHE A 85 -9.68 -3.64 1.32
N ILE A 86 -8.83 -4.33 0.55
CA ILE A 86 -9.23 -5.53 -0.20
C ILE A 86 -9.60 -6.68 0.74
N VAL A 87 -8.83 -6.88 1.81
CA VAL A 87 -8.96 -8.03 2.71
C VAL A 87 -9.99 -7.79 3.81
N TYR A 88 -9.93 -6.65 4.49
CA TYR A 88 -10.66 -6.41 5.73
C TYR A 88 -11.90 -5.52 5.56
N THR A 89 -11.96 -4.71 4.50
CA THR A 89 -13.01 -3.69 4.34
C THR A 89 -13.64 -3.71 2.93
N PRO A 90 -14.32 -4.81 2.54
CA PRO A 90 -14.80 -5.00 1.16
C PRO A 90 -15.75 -3.90 0.67
N LYS A 91 -16.47 -3.23 1.58
CA LYS A 91 -17.34 -2.08 1.26
C LYS A 91 -16.58 -0.89 0.67
N LEU A 92 -15.33 -0.67 1.08
CA LEU A 92 -14.49 0.44 0.61
C LEU A 92 -13.54 0.04 -0.53
N ARG A 93 -13.44 -1.26 -0.84
CA ARG A 93 -12.49 -1.80 -1.82
C ARG A 93 -12.51 -1.07 -3.15
N GLY A 94 -13.69 -0.87 -3.73
CA GLY A 94 -13.82 -0.25 -5.05
C GLY A 94 -13.29 1.19 -5.09
N VAL A 95 -13.64 1.98 -4.07
CA VAL A 95 -13.19 3.38 -3.95
C VAL A 95 -11.67 3.45 -3.75
N MET A 96 -11.12 2.57 -2.91
CA MET A 96 -9.68 2.55 -2.63
C MET A 96 -8.86 2.04 -3.82
N VAL A 97 -9.34 1.02 -4.54
CA VAL A 97 -8.68 0.58 -5.78
C VAL A 97 -8.74 1.68 -6.85
N LEU A 98 -9.83 2.44 -6.93
CA LEU A 98 -9.88 3.59 -7.84
C LEU A 98 -8.93 4.72 -7.39
N SER A 99 -8.78 4.94 -6.08
CA SER A 99 -7.91 6.01 -5.56
C SER A 99 -6.43 5.77 -5.91
N ILE A 100 -5.96 4.51 -5.89
CA ILE A 100 -4.57 4.22 -6.30
C ILE A 100 -4.35 4.39 -7.80
N VAL A 101 -5.38 4.20 -8.64
CA VAL A 101 -5.29 4.54 -10.08
C VAL A 101 -5.12 6.06 -10.26
N GLY A 102 -5.88 6.86 -9.52
CA GLY A 102 -5.70 8.31 -9.50
C GLY A 102 -4.32 8.73 -8.98
N TYR A 103 -3.83 8.05 -7.95
CA TYR A 103 -2.49 8.30 -7.40
C TYR A 103 -1.37 7.94 -8.38
N ALA A 104 -1.51 6.83 -9.12
CA ALA A 104 -0.59 6.46 -10.18
C ALA A 104 -0.51 7.53 -11.28
N ALA A 105 -1.66 8.05 -11.72
CA ALA A 105 -1.71 9.14 -12.68
C ALA A 105 -1.01 10.41 -12.15
N LEU A 106 -1.17 10.70 -10.85
CA LEU A 106 -0.53 11.84 -10.21
C LEU A 106 1.00 11.67 -10.10
N MET A 107 1.48 10.49 -9.72
CA MET A 107 2.92 10.18 -9.70
C MET A 107 3.55 10.33 -11.09
N MET A 108 2.86 9.90 -12.14
CA MET A 108 3.30 10.09 -13.53
C MET A 108 3.29 11.57 -13.93
N HIS A 109 2.26 12.32 -13.54
CA HIS A 109 2.18 13.77 -13.81
C HIS A 109 3.34 14.53 -13.17
N GLN A 110 3.68 14.20 -11.92
CA GLN A 110 4.76 14.80 -11.16
C GLN A 110 6.15 14.24 -11.52
N LYS A 111 6.23 13.29 -12.46
CA LYS A 111 7.46 12.60 -12.88
C LYS A 111 8.20 11.93 -11.71
N TYR A 112 7.45 11.48 -10.70
CA TYR A 112 8.01 10.72 -9.58
C TYR A 112 8.41 9.33 -10.04
N HIS A 113 7.54 8.67 -10.80
CA HIS A 113 7.76 7.33 -11.33
C HIS A 113 7.10 7.16 -12.70
N THR A 114 7.69 6.31 -13.52
CA THR A 114 7.10 5.89 -14.79
C THR A 114 5.99 4.86 -14.56
N LEU A 115 5.17 4.62 -15.60
CA LEU A 115 4.18 3.55 -15.55
C LEU A 115 4.83 2.17 -15.34
N SER A 116 6.01 1.94 -15.91
CA SER A 116 6.76 0.70 -15.78
C SER A 116 7.22 0.46 -14.35
N ASP A 117 7.71 1.50 -13.67
CA ASP A 117 8.09 1.44 -12.24
C ASP A 117 6.87 1.02 -11.39
N ILE A 118 5.73 1.69 -11.60
CA ILE A 118 4.49 1.42 -10.87
C ILE A 118 4.00 -0.01 -11.10
N ILE A 119 3.93 -0.46 -12.36
CA ILE A 119 3.45 -1.80 -12.70
C ILE A 119 4.38 -2.88 -12.15
N THR A 120 5.69 -2.74 -12.36
CA THR A 120 6.66 -3.76 -11.90
C THR A 120 6.71 -3.84 -10.38
N THR A 121 6.72 -2.70 -9.67
CA THR A 121 6.58 -2.70 -8.21
C THR A 121 5.30 -3.40 -7.79
N THR A 122 4.16 -3.07 -8.41
CA THR A 122 2.86 -3.68 -8.07
C THR A 122 2.86 -5.19 -8.25
N VAL A 123 3.31 -5.68 -9.41
CA VAL A 123 3.34 -7.11 -9.72
C VAL A 123 4.25 -7.87 -8.75
N CYS A 124 5.38 -7.29 -8.35
CA CYS A 124 6.31 -7.92 -7.42
C CYS A 124 5.80 -7.95 -5.98
N VAL A 125 5.21 -6.86 -5.48
CA VAL A 125 4.88 -6.75 -4.04
C VAL A 125 3.46 -7.16 -3.69
N MET A 126 2.48 -6.87 -4.56
CA MET A 126 1.06 -7.03 -4.23
C MET A 126 0.64 -8.48 -3.91
N PRO A 127 1.13 -9.52 -4.63
CA PRO A 127 0.76 -10.90 -4.30
C PRO A 127 1.16 -11.31 -2.88
N VAL A 128 2.35 -10.89 -2.43
CA VAL A 128 2.87 -11.22 -1.10
C VAL A 128 2.13 -10.40 -0.03
N ILE A 129 1.86 -9.12 -0.28
CA ILE A 129 1.03 -8.29 0.60
C ILE A 129 -0.33 -8.94 0.84
N LEU A 130 -1.03 -9.35 -0.24
CA LEU A 130 -2.32 -10.02 -0.14
C LEU A 130 -2.21 -11.35 0.61
N LEU A 131 -1.19 -12.15 0.32
CA LEU A 131 -0.97 -13.42 1.02
C LEU A 131 -0.81 -13.20 2.53
N CYS A 132 0.05 -12.28 2.94
CA CYS A 132 0.27 -11.94 4.35
C CYS A 132 -1.03 -11.51 5.02
N GLN A 133 -1.77 -10.60 4.40
CA GLN A 133 -2.97 -10.05 5.00
C GLN A 133 -4.13 -11.04 5.03
N TYR A 134 -4.37 -11.82 3.98
CA TYR A 134 -5.38 -12.89 4.02
C TYR A 134 -5.07 -13.94 5.07
N LYS A 135 -3.79 -14.35 5.23
CA LYS A 135 -3.40 -15.31 6.27
C LYS A 135 -3.74 -14.78 7.66
N LEU A 136 -3.40 -13.53 7.96
CA LEU A 136 -3.68 -12.94 9.27
C LEU A 136 -5.17 -12.70 9.49
N ALA A 137 -5.92 -12.33 8.46
CA ALA A 137 -7.38 -12.29 8.50
C ALA A 137 -7.99 -13.65 8.83
N THR A 138 -7.51 -14.74 8.24
CA THR A 138 -8.02 -16.09 8.55
C THR A 138 -7.69 -16.53 9.98
N ILE A 139 -6.57 -16.09 10.55
CA ILE A 139 -6.22 -16.37 11.95
C ILE A 139 -7.11 -15.56 12.89
N ALA A 140 -7.43 -14.31 12.53
CA ALA A 140 -8.27 -13.44 13.34
C ALA A 140 -9.74 -13.91 13.44
N ASN A 141 -10.21 -14.64 12.44
CA ASN A 141 -11.56 -15.21 12.38
C ASN A 141 -11.69 -16.60 13.04
N ARG A 142 -10.59 -17.14 13.60
CA ARG A 142 -10.57 -18.41 14.35
C ARG A 142 -10.57 -18.15 15.86
#